data_AF-A0A2D6CVD6-F1
#
_entry.id   AF-A0A2D6CVD6-F1
#
_cell.length_a   1.000
_cell.length_b   1.000
_cell.length_c   1.000
_cell.angle_alpha   90.00
_cell.angle_beta   90.00
_cell.angle_gamma   90.00
#
_symmetry.space_group_name_H-M   'P 1'
#
loop_
_entity.id
_entity.type
_entity.pdbx_description
1 polymer ?
#
loop_
_entity_poly.entity_id
_entity_poly.type
_entity_poly.pdbx_seq_one_letter_code
_entity_poly.pdbx_strand_id
1 'polypeptide(L)'
;MGELGPMARVQMGDTTMQRCAMTWTLSVLLIASAATAFGATVDEKGQNWTITTDQYTIVWNVDAQGGYSSIIPVGNDDTDMFGAGGRNLYHSANYAGWKDWGATADADIIEEDGGKIVMSFVQEDGASKNYHVTATYWDGVPYWKHELTVEAVADVTSFSDGHEPMVEPRNGFGLDNEYEKWDAPFAHAAFANDSGYFAIYTEEGTARTHAWQDDGRMDLEHNNLGVALNADDFSDPITYYMATAVGDLDDAHDLAEIVTKEPAEVLAVSAKGKLTTSWGDLRAR
;
A
#
# COMPACT_ATOMS: atom_id res chain seq x y z
N MET A 1 103.78 -6.79 -34.51
CA MET A 1 104.57 -6.55 -33.29
C MET A 1 103.59 -6.25 -32.17
N GLY A 2 103.34 -7.23 -31.31
CA GLY A 2 103.68 -7.12 -29.87
C GLY A 2 102.44 -6.67 -29.08
N GLU A 3 101.51 -7.54 -28.67
CA GLU A 3 101.53 -8.46 -27.50
C GLU A 3 101.10 -7.79 -26.17
N LEU A 4 100.35 -8.58 -25.36
CA LEU A 4 100.07 -8.53 -23.91
C LEU A 4 98.78 -7.85 -23.40
N GLY A 5 97.94 -8.67 -22.72
CA GLY A 5 96.79 -8.29 -21.85
C GLY A 5 97.26 -7.80 -20.46
N PRO A 6 96.52 -7.97 -19.32
CA PRO A 6 95.29 -8.77 -19.08
C PRO A 6 94.21 -8.15 -18.14
N MET A 7 93.11 -8.90 -18.00
CA MET A 7 92.23 -9.18 -16.82
C MET A 7 91.73 -8.13 -15.80
N ALA A 8 90.38 -8.10 -15.73
CA ALA A 8 89.51 -8.26 -14.56
C ALA A 8 89.26 -7.09 -13.56
N ARG A 9 87.99 -6.66 -13.48
CA ARG A 9 87.18 -6.83 -12.26
C ARG A 9 85.68 -6.65 -12.53
N VAL A 10 84.90 -7.59 -12.01
CA VAL A 10 83.44 -7.58 -11.88
C VAL A 10 83.04 -6.65 -10.73
N GLN A 11 81.97 -5.87 -10.90
CA GLN A 11 81.03 -5.63 -9.80
C GLN A 11 79.62 -5.31 -10.34
N MET A 12 78.67 -6.14 -9.91
CA MET A 12 77.22 -6.00 -10.08
C MET A 12 76.66 -4.84 -9.27
N GLY A 13 75.50 -4.31 -9.69
CA GLY A 13 74.56 -3.69 -8.75
C GLY A 13 73.69 -2.58 -9.33
N ASP A 14 72.40 -2.88 -9.40
CA ASP A 14 71.24 -1.98 -9.28
C ASP A 14 70.80 -1.06 -10.44
N THR A 15 69.91 -1.67 -11.24
CA THR A 15 68.54 -1.22 -11.54
C THR A 15 68.07 0.12 -10.95
N THR A 16 67.72 1.06 -11.82
CA THR A 16 66.59 1.98 -11.57
C THR A 16 65.80 2.17 -12.85
N MET A 17 64.55 1.69 -12.81
CA MET A 17 63.57 1.75 -13.89
C MET A 17 63.22 3.18 -14.28
N GLN A 18 63.28 3.44 -15.58
CA GLN A 18 62.86 4.65 -16.26
C GLN A 18 61.32 4.74 -16.22
N ARG A 19 60.80 5.79 -15.57
CA ARG A 19 59.37 6.09 -15.51
C ARG A 19 58.90 6.62 -16.86
N CYS A 20 58.13 5.84 -17.60
CA CYS A 20 57.24 6.33 -18.65
C CYS A 20 55.88 6.65 -18.02
N ALA A 21 55.52 7.94 -18.04
CA ALA A 21 54.19 8.39 -17.67
C ALA A 21 53.20 7.98 -18.76
N MET A 22 52.22 7.14 -18.42
CA MET A 22 51.06 6.85 -19.25
C MET A 22 49.84 7.28 -18.45
N THR A 23 49.33 8.46 -18.78
CA THR A 23 48.13 9.05 -18.19
C THR A 23 46.92 8.28 -18.68
N TRP A 24 46.36 7.43 -17.82
CA TRP A 24 45.06 6.79 -18.06
C TRP A 24 43.97 7.73 -17.54
N THR A 25 43.28 8.41 -18.44
CA THR A 25 42.02 9.08 -18.10
C THR A 25 40.96 8.00 -17.96
N LEU A 26 40.65 7.63 -16.72
CA LEU A 26 39.54 6.74 -16.39
C LEU A 26 38.24 7.54 -16.64
N SER A 27 37.65 7.39 -17.82
CA SER A 27 36.29 7.85 -18.09
C SER A 27 35.33 6.98 -17.27
N VAL A 28 34.95 7.45 -16.09
CA VAL A 28 33.80 6.91 -15.37
C VAL A 28 32.56 7.31 -16.17
N LEU A 29 32.08 6.37 -16.99
CA LEU A 29 30.73 6.46 -17.55
C LEU A 29 29.76 6.20 -16.40
N LEU A 30 29.35 7.26 -15.71
CA LEU A 30 28.14 7.24 -14.89
C LEU A 30 26.97 7.01 -15.84
N ILE A 31 26.60 5.74 -16.02
CA ILE A 31 25.27 5.40 -16.51
C ILE A 31 24.36 5.71 -15.34
N ALA A 32 23.84 6.94 -15.28
CA ALA A 32 22.62 7.21 -14.55
C ALA A 32 21.54 6.39 -15.24
N SER A 33 21.30 5.16 -14.75
CA SER A 33 20.03 4.51 -14.99
C SER A 33 18.99 5.44 -14.39
N ALA A 34 18.30 6.20 -15.23
CA ALA A 34 17.00 6.71 -14.87
C ALA A 34 16.13 5.47 -14.64
N ALA A 35 16.15 4.95 -13.41
CA ALA A 35 14.99 4.29 -12.90
C ALA A 35 13.92 5.37 -12.97
N THR A 36 13.05 5.31 -13.97
CA THR A 36 11.73 5.88 -13.79
C THR A 36 11.17 5.11 -12.60
N ALA A 37 11.34 5.69 -11.41
CA ALA A 37 10.53 5.30 -10.29
C ALA A 37 9.10 5.52 -10.78
N PHE A 38 8.40 4.44 -11.11
CA PHE A 38 6.96 4.47 -11.06
C PHE A 38 6.70 4.74 -9.58
N GLY A 39 6.49 6.00 -9.25
CA GLY A 39 5.99 6.40 -7.95
C GLY A 39 4.48 6.28 -8.03
N ALA A 40 3.87 5.86 -6.94
CA ALA A 40 2.45 5.96 -6.74
C ALA A 40 2.01 7.40 -7.14
N THR A 41 0.88 7.51 -7.82
CA THR A 41 0.36 8.79 -8.32
C THR A 41 -1.06 9.03 -7.87
N VAL A 42 -1.43 10.30 -7.74
CA VAL A 42 -2.79 10.75 -7.48
C VAL A 42 -3.26 11.65 -8.62
N ASP A 43 -4.47 11.40 -9.12
CA ASP A 43 -5.13 12.23 -10.13
C ASP A 43 -6.54 12.61 -9.64
N GLU A 44 -6.78 13.90 -9.48
CA GLU A 44 -8.07 14.46 -9.05
C GLU A 44 -8.91 14.80 -10.28
N LYS A 45 -10.11 14.20 -10.37
CA LYS A 45 -11.07 14.45 -11.45
C LYS A 45 -12.49 14.56 -10.92
N GLY A 46 -12.95 15.79 -10.74
CA GLY A 46 -14.31 16.06 -10.26
C GLY A 46 -14.47 15.55 -8.83
N GLN A 47 -15.39 14.62 -8.62
CA GLN A 47 -15.66 14.04 -7.29
C GLN A 47 -14.82 12.80 -6.98
N ASN A 48 -13.80 12.51 -7.80
CA ASN A 48 -13.01 11.29 -7.69
C ASN A 48 -11.53 11.61 -7.57
N TRP A 49 -10.89 10.97 -6.61
CA TRP A 49 -9.44 10.92 -6.46
C TRP A 49 -8.96 9.53 -6.84
N THR A 50 -8.25 9.42 -7.96
CA THR A 50 -7.69 8.16 -8.44
C THR A 50 -6.28 8.01 -7.91
N ILE A 51 -6.03 6.94 -7.16
CA ILE A 51 -4.71 6.57 -6.65
C ILE A 51 -4.23 5.35 -7.43
N THR A 52 -3.05 5.45 -8.03
CA THR A 52 -2.44 4.37 -8.80
C THR A 52 -1.06 4.05 -8.24
N THR A 53 -0.83 2.77 -7.93
CA THR A 53 0.47 2.19 -7.56
C THR A 53 0.92 1.19 -8.62
N ASP A 54 2.08 0.59 -8.44
CA ASP A 54 2.52 -0.54 -9.27
C ASP A 54 1.75 -1.87 -9.01
N GLN A 55 0.88 -1.92 -8.00
CA GLN A 55 0.06 -3.09 -7.66
C GLN A 55 -1.44 -2.91 -7.89
N TYR A 56 -1.97 -1.69 -7.86
CA TYR A 56 -3.41 -1.45 -7.98
C TYR A 56 -3.75 -0.03 -8.44
N THR A 57 -4.98 0.15 -8.92
CA THR A 57 -5.64 1.45 -9.05
C THR A 57 -6.92 1.44 -8.25
N ILE A 58 -7.13 2.47 -7.45
CA ILE A 58 -8.33 2.65 -6.62
C ILE A 58 -8.88 4.06 -6.80
N VAL A 59 -10.20 4.20 -6.64
CA VAL A 59 -10.88 5.48 -6.79
C VAL A 59 -11.64 5.83 -5.52
N TRP A 60 -11.20 6.89 -4.83
CA TRP A 60 -11.92 7.48 -3.71
C TRP A 60 -12.97 8.48 -4.22
N ASN A 61 -14.23 8.26 -3.85
CA ASN A 61 -15.33 9.18 -4.12
C ASN A 61 -15.51 10.14 -2.95
N VAL A 62 -15.65 11.44 -3.23
CA VAL A 62 -15.76 12.52 -2.23
C VAL A 62 -17.19 12.99 -1.94
N ASP A 63 -18.19 12.42 -2.62
CA ASP A 63 -19.61 12.74 -2.38
C ASP A 63 -20.13 12.16 -1.06
N ALA A 64 -21.42 12.36 -0.77
CA ALA A 64 -22.11 11.99 0.48
C ALA A 64 -22.00 10.50 0.90
N GLN A 65 -21.50 9.63 0.04
CA GLN A 65 -21.19 8.23 0.32
C GLN A 65 -19.69 7.99 0.14
N GLY A 66 -18.87 8.81 0.80
CA GLY A 66 -17.44 8.84 0.62
C GLY A 66 -16.75 7.51 0.94
N GLY A 67 -15.65 7.25 0.24
CA GLY A 67 -14.87 6.01 0.35
C GLY A 67 -14.48 5.45 -1.02
N TYR A 68 -13.97 4.21 -1.06
CA TYR A 68 -13.55 3.61 -2.34
C TYR A 68 -14.74 3.12 -3.15
N SER A 69 -14.86 3.64 -4.36
CA SER A 69 -15.93 3.31 -5.31
C SER A 69 -15.51 2.28 -6.36
N SER A 70 -14.21 2.18 -6.64
CA SER A 70 -13.63 1.28 -7.64
C SER A 70 -12.27 0.78 -7.18
N ILE A 71 -11.98 -0.49 -7.44
CA ILE A 71 -10.68 -1.14 -7.14
C ILE A 71 -10.31 -2.08 -8.28
N ILE A 72 -9.13 -1.87 -8.85
CA ILE A 72 -8.60 -2.62 -9.99
C ILE A 72 -7.18 -3.09 -9.62
N PRO A 73 -6.98 -4.38 -9.29
CA PRO A 73 -5.63 -4.91 -9.09
C PRO A 73 -4.88 -4.99 -10.43
N VAL A 74 -3.57 -4.76 -10.38
CA VAL A 74 -2.70 -4.92 -11.55
C VAL A 74 -2.69 -6.39 -11.99
N GLY A 75 -2.86 -6.61 -13.29
CA GLY A 75 -2.93 -7.95 -13.88
C GLY A 75 -4.36 -8.46 -14.13
N ASN A 76 -5.39 -7.68 -13.82
CA ASN A 76 -6.80 -8.07 -13.93
C ASN A 76 -7.56 -7.50 -15.14
N ASP A 77 -6.93 -7.38 -16.31
CA ASP A 77 -7.58 -6.88 -17.55
C ASP A 77 -8.41 -5.59 -17.38
N ASP A 78 -8.03 -4.72 -16.43
CA ASP A 78 -8.73 -3.49 -16.02
C ASP A 78 -10.18 -3.68 -15.51
N THR A 79 -10.50 -4.87 -14.98
CA THR A 79 -11.82 -5.17 -14.42
C THR A 79 -11.92 -4.68 -12.97
N ASP A 80 -13.00 -3.95 -12.66
CA ASP A 80 -13.31 -3.47 -11.31
C ASP A 80 -13.86 -4.59 -10.44
N MET A 81 -13.19 -4.85 -9.32
CA MET A 81 -13.57 -5.86 -8.34
C MET A 81 -14.88 -5.55 -7.62
N PHE A 82 -15.20 -4.27 -7.45
CA PHE A 82 -16.43 -3.83 -6.80
C PHE A 82 -17.63 -3.78 -7.74
N GLY A 83 -17.42 -3.92 -9.05
CA GLY A 83 -18.50 -3.91 -10.03
C GLY A 83 -19.07 -2.53 -10.37
N ALA A 84 -20.11 -2.52 -11.19
CA ALA A 84 -20.67 -1.30 -11.77
C ALA A 84 -21.55 -0.52 -10.77
N GLY A 85 -20.91 0.43 -10.09
CA GLY A 85 -21.58 1.49 -9.33
C GLY A 85 -22.09 1.09 -7.95
N GLY A 86 -22.30 2.11 -7.10
CA GLY A 86 -22.81 1.94 -5.74
C GLY A 86 -21.80 2.33 -4.66
N ARG A 87 -22.20 2.09 -3.41
CA ARG A 87 -21.43 2.35 -2.19
C ARG A 87 -20.68 1.08 -1.83
N ASN A 88 -19.41 0.99 -2.24
CA ASN A 88 -18.68 -0.27 -2.22
C ASN A 88 -17.77 -0.42 -1.00
N LEU A 89 -16.94 0.59 -0.67
CA LEU A 89 -16.28 0.68 0.62
C LEU A 89 -16.65 2.00 1.28
N TYR A 90 -17.17 1.92 2.50
CA TYR A 90 -17.68 3.06 3.24
C TYR A 90 -17.70 2.74 4.73
N HIS A 91 -17.88 3.75 5.57
CA HIS A 91 -18.19 3.53 6.99
C HIS A 91 -19.62 3.95 7.26
N SER A 92 -20.25 3.23 8.18
CA SER A 92 -21.60 3.56 8.64
C SER A 92 -21.74 3.15 10.10
N ALA A 93 -22.28 4.05 10.92
CA ALA A 93 -22.48 3.81 12.35
C ALA A 93 -23.87 4.24 12.81
N ASN A 94 -24.39 3.57 13.84
CA ASN A 94 -25.73 3.78 14.37
C ASN A 94 -25.70 4.42 15.77
N TYR A 95 -25.70 5.76 15.81
CA TYR A 95 -25.72 6.55 17.07
C TYR A 95 -26.86 7.59 17.13
N ALA A 96 -27.63 7.72 16.05
CA ALA A 96 -28.89 8.49 16.00
C ALA A 96 -29.73 8.04 14.78
N GLY A 97 -29.74 6.72 14.53
CA GLY A 97 -29.99 6.15 13.22
C GLY A 97 -28.68 5.96 12.45
N TRP A 98 -28.76 5.26 11.32
CA TRP A 98 -27.61 4.99 10.46
C TRP A 98 -27.09 6.27 9.81
N LYS A 99 -25.77 6.48 9.96
CA LYS A 99 -25.03 7.61 9.40
C LYS A 99 -23.79 7.09 8.71
N ASP A 100 -23.61 7.49 7.46
CA ASP A 100 -22.38 7.23 6.71
C ASP A 100 -21.34 8.30 7.04
N TRP A 101 -20.09 8.09 6.61
CA TRP A 101 -19.03 9.12 6.66
C TRP A 101 -19.47 10.49 6.13
N GLY A 102 -20.40 10.50 5.18
CA GLY A 102 -20.88 11.71 4.54
C GLY A 102 -19.96 12.18 3.42
N ALA A 103 -20.02 13.47 3.12
CA ALA A 103 -19.24 14.06 2.04
C ALA A 103 -17.86 14.51 2.54
N THR A 104 -16.89 14.52 1.65
CA THR A 104 -15.55 15.02 1.97
C THR A 104 -15.58 16.54 2.04
N ALA A 105 -15.28 17.07 3.21
CA ALA A 105 -15.11 18.50 3.41
C ALA A 105 -13.71 18.97 2.99
N ASP A 106 -12.70 18.12 3.17
CA ASP A 106 -11.31 18.44 2.82
C ASP A 106 -10.54 17.18 2.39
N ALA A 107 -9.65 17.33 1.41
CA ALA A 107 -8.81 16.26 0.88
C ALA A 107 -7.48 16.83 0.40
N ASP A 108 -6.37 16.31 0.93
CA ASP A 108 -5.03 16.79 0.66
C ASP A 108 -4.03 15.64 0.51
N ILE A 109 -3.01 15.86 -0.33
CA ILE A 109 -1.79 15.05 -0.33
C ILE A 109 -0.84 15.66 0.69
N ILE A 110 -0.58 14.96 1.79
CA ILE A 110 0.24 15.47 2.90
C ILE A 110 1.68 14.94 2.89
N GLU A 111 1.95 13.88 2.13
CA GLU A 111 3.30 13.37 1.88
C GLU A 111 3.38 12.71 0.50
N GLU A 112 4.44 13.01 -0.25
CA GLU A 112 4.79 12.33 -1.49
C GLU A 112 6.31 12.11 -1.49
N ASP A 113 6.74 10.87 -1.35
CA ASP A 113 8.14 10.45 -1.42
C ASP A 113 8.24 9.22 -2.33
N GLY A 114 9.37 8.98 -2.98
CA GLY A 114 9.50 8.00 -4.07
C GLY A 114 9.01 6.60 -3.71
N GLY A 115 7.75 6.30 -4.05
CA GLY A 115 7.05 5.04 -3.76
C GLY A 115 6.05 5.07 -2.59
N LYS A 116 5.73 6.24 -2.03
CA LYS A 116 4.79 6.45 -0.93
C LYS A 116 3.97 7.72 -1.16
N ILE A 117 2.65 7.60 -0.99
CA ILE A 117 1.74 8.73 -0.89
C ILE A 117 1.00 8.65 0.44
N VAL A 118 0.88 9.77 1.13
CA VAL A 118 -0.04 9.92 2.26
C VAL A 118 -1.07 10.98 1.91
N MET A 119 -2.34 10.60 2.02
CA MET A 119 -3.47 11.49 1.84
C MET A 119 -4.22 11.68 3.15
N SER A 120 -4.71 12.89 3.39
CA SER A 120 -5.67 13.18 4.45
C SER A 120 -7.04 13.47 3.86
N PHE A 121 -8.09 12.92 4.48
CA PHE A 121 -9.48 13.21 4.18
C PHE A 121 -10.22 13.60 5.45
N VAL A 122 -11.08 14.61 5.36
CA VAL A 122 -12.07 14.96 6.39
C VAL A 122 -13.46 14.69 5.82
N GLN A 123 -14.20 13.74 6.41
CA GLN A 123 -15.58 13.43 6.04
C GLN A 123 -16.54 13.96 7.09
N GLU A 124 -17.59 14.67 6.67
CA GLU A 124 -18.62 15.20 7.57
C GLU A 124 -19.92 14.40 7.44
N ASP A 125 -20.34 13.76 8.53
CA ASP A 125 -21.59 12.96 8.56
C ASP A 125 -22.87 13.81 8.48
N GLY A 126 -22.72 15.14 8.56
CA GLY A 126 -23.79 16.13 8.63
C GLY A 126 -24.64 16.06 9.92
N ALA A 127 -24.11 15.45 10.98
CA ALA A 127 -24.77 15.24 12.26
C ALA A 127 -23.82 15.44 13.47
N SER A 128 -23.12 14.41 13.93
CA SER A 128 -22.40 14.45 15.22
C SER A 128 -20.93 14.05 15.13
N LYS A 129 -20.43 13.67 13.95
CA LYS A 129 -19.07 13.18 13.78
C LYS A 129 -18.43 13.73 12.51
N ASN A 130 -17.20 14.20 12.66
CA ASN A 130 -16.27 14.32 11.53
C ASN A 130 -15.27 13.18 11.61
N TYR A 131 -14.97 12.57 10.46
CA TYR A 131 -14.03 11.48 10.34
C TYR A 131 -12.76 11.99 9.68
N HIS A 132 -11.65 11.91 10.42
CA HIS A 132 -10.32 12.28 9.96
C HIS A 132 -9.58 11.02 9.55
N VAL A 133 -9.40 10.81 8.24
CA VAL A 133 -8.75 9.63 7.67
C VAL A 133 -7.39 10.03 7.13
N THR A 134 -6.33 9.37 7.62
CA THR A 134 -5.03 9.39 6.97
C THR A 134 -4.82 8.07 6.22
N ALA A 135 -4.74 8.12 4.90
CA ALA A 135 -4.53 6.96 4.04
C ALA A 135 -3.09 6.96 3.50
N THR A 136 -2.34 5.89 3.76
CA THR A 136 -0.98 5.73 3.25
C THR A 136 -0.93 4.61 2.21
N TYR A 137 -0.49 4.96 1.00
CA TYR A 137 -0.31 4.08 -0.14
C TYR A 137 1.17 3.90 -0.43
N TRP A 138 1.52 2.71 -0.91
CA TRP A 138 2.89 2.36 -1.23
C TRP A 138 2.99 1.60 -2.55
N ASP A 139 4.12 1.78 -3.24
CA ASP A 139 4.52 0.88 -4.31
C ASP A 139 5.20 -0.39 -3.76
N GLY A 140 5.20 -1.42 -4.58
CA GLY A 140 5.85 -2.70 -4.34
C GLY A 140 5.08 -3.64 -3.42
N VAL A 141 3.92 -3.23 -2.90
CA VAL A 141 3.04 -4.04 -2.04
C VAL A 141 1.57 -3.89 -2.40
N PRO A 142 0.75 -4.97 -2.29
CA PRO A 142 -0.66 -4.96 -2.71
C PRO A 142 -1.60 -4.37 -1.66
N TYR A 143 -1.08 -3.62 -0.68
CA TYR A 143 -1.85 -3.14 0.47
C TYR A 143 -1.58 -1.67 0.79
N TRP A 144 -2.50 -1.09 1.56
CA TRP A 144 -2.42 0.27 2.07
C TRP A 144 -3.01 0.36 3.48
N LYS A 145 -2.68 1.44 4.20
CA LYS A 145 -3.06 1.67 5.60
C LYS A 145 -4.02 2.84 5.71
N HIS A 146 -5.02 2.70 6.56
CA HIS A 146 -5.80 3.82 7.09
C HIS A 146 -5.60 3.98 8.60
N GLU A 147 -5.49 5.24 9.01
CA GLU A 147 -5.64 5.67 10.39
C GLU A 147 -6.87 6.59 10.46
N LEU A 148 -7.87 6.19 11.26
CA LEU A 148 -9.14 6.91 11.37
C LEU A 148 -9.32 7.45 12.78
N THR A 149 -9.54 8.76 12.88
CA THR A 149 -9.93 9.45 14.12
C THR A 149 -11.33 10.04 13.98
N VAL A 150 -12.10 10.02 15.08
CA VAL A 150 -13.40 10.70 15.15
C VAL A 150 -13.26 11.98 15.95
N GLU A 151 -13.66 13.09 15.34
CA GLU A 151 -13.93 14.36 16.01
C GLU A 151 -15.43 14.47 16.27
N ALA A 152 -15.82 14.77 17.51
CA ALA A 152 -17.21 14.92 17.88
C ALA A 152 -17.71 16.34 17.62
N VAL A 153 -18.79 16.48 16.84
CA VAL A 153 -19.50 17.76 16.65
C VAL A 153 -20.55 17.98 17.76
N ALA A 154 -20.98 16.89 18.40
CA ALA A 154 -21.88 16.87 19.55
C ALA A 154 -21.56 15.63 20.41
N ASP A 155 -22.11 15.55 21.62
CA ASP A 155 -21.92 14.41 22.52
C ASP A 155 -22.26 13.08 21.81
N VAL A 156 -21.26 12.22 21.65
CA VAL A 156 -21.35 10.99 20.84
C VAL A 156 -20.31 9.95 21.28
N THR A 157 -20.55 8.68 21.01
CA THR A 157 -19.50 7.65 21.12
C THR A 157 -18.69 7.61 19.83
N SER A 158 -17.35 7.63 19.91
CA SER A 158 -16.45 7.63 18.74
C SER A 158 -16.73 6.48 17.77
N PHE A 159 -16.52 5.24 18.22
CA PHE A 159 -16.78 4.00 17.48
C PHE A 159 -17.88 3.21 18.20
N SER A 160 -18.92 2.80 17.49
CA SER A 160 -20.15 2.26 18.10
C SER A 160 -21.03 1.59 17.07
N ASP A 161 -21.82 0.58 17.45
CA ASP A 161 -22.78 -0.19 16.63
C ASP A 161 -22.72 0.16 15.14
N GLY A 162 -21.60 -0.22 14.55
CA GLY A 162 -21.14 0.33 13.29
C GLY A 162 -20.21 -0.62 12.56
N HIS A 163 -19.77 -0.15 11.41
CA HIS A 163 -18.95 -0.88 10.46
C HIS A 163 -17.82 0.02 10.00
N GLU A 164 -16.63 -0.21 10.53
CA GLU A 164 -15.50 0.69 10.41
C GLU A 164 -14.23 -0.01 9.87
N PRO A 165 -14.13 -0.31 8.56
CA PRO A 165 -15.05 -0.05 7.44
C PRO A 165 -16.04 -1.19 7.15
N MET A 166 -17.05 -0.89 6.31
CA MET A 166 -17.85 -1.88 5.57
C MET A 166 -17.43 -1.96 4.10
N VAL A 167 -17.52 -3.16 3.54
CA VAL A 167 -17.40 -3.43 2.11
C VAL A 167 -18.58 -4.24 1.58
N GLU A 168 -19.23 -3.71 0.54
CA GLU A 168 -20.34 -4.29 -0.22
C GLU A 168 -19.96 -4.28 -1.72
N PRO A 169 -19.30 -5.32 -2.25
CA PRO A 169 -19.08 -5.40 -3.70
C PRO A 169 -20.43 -5.53 -4.41
N ARG A 170 -20.66 -4.73 -5.45
CA ARG A 170 -21.90 -4.70 -6.26
C ARG A 170 -21.63 -5.12 -7.69
N ASN A 171 -21.05 -6.31 -7.83
CA ASN A 171 -20.69 -6.89 -9.11
C ASN A 171 -21.87 -7.47 -9.91
N GLY A 172 -23.11 -7.34 -9.43
CA GLY A 172 -24.30 -7.49 -10.27
C GLY A 172 -24.53 -8.89 -10.83
N PHE A 173 -23.91 -9.90 -10.23
CA PHE A 173 -24.16 -11.30 -10.49
C PHE A 173 -24.10 -12.04 -9.16
N GLY A 174 -25.26 -12.06 -8.48
CA GLY A 174 -25.46 -12.90 -7.32
C GLY A 174 -24.95 -14.30 -7.60
N LEU A 175 -23.97 -14.71 -6.79
CA LEU A 175 -23.24 -15.99 -6.67
C LEU A 175 -21.70 -15.95 -6.86
N ASP A 176 -21.08 -14.86 -7.32
CA ASP A 176 -19.65 -14.91 -7.72
C ASP A 176 -18.62 -14.38 -6.70
N ASN A 177 -19.04 -13.92 -5.52
CA ASN A 177 -18.12 -13.56 -4.44
C ASN A 177 -18.02 -14.68 -3.40
N GLU A 178 -16.82 -15.21 -3.21
CA GLU A 178 -16.49 -16.05 -2.06
C GLU A 178 -16.06 -15.15 -0.91
N TYR A 179 -16.49 -15.47 0.31
CA TYR A 179 -16.16 -14.70 1.51
C TYR A 179 -15.57 -15.58 2.59
N GLU A 180 -14.52 -15.09 3.24
CA GLU A 180 -13.98 -15.74 4.42
C GLU A 180 -13.50 -14.71 5.44
N LYS A 181 -13.44 -15.15 6.70
CA LYS A 181 -12.95 -14.36 7.81
C LYS A 181 -12.03 -15.21 8.67
N TRP A 182 -11.04 -14.57 9.26
CA TRP A 182 -10.07 -15.21 10.13
C TRP A 182 -9.81 -14.34 11.35
N ASP A 183 -9.46 -14.98 12.47
CA ASP A 183 -9.08 -14.30 13.70
C ASP A 183 -7.54 -14.32 13.92
N ALA A 184 -6.80 -15.10 13.12
CA ALA A 184 -5.35 -15.25 13.19
C ALA A 184 -4.72 -14.96 11.81
N PRO A 185 -3.52 -14.35 11.72
CA PRO A 185 -2.67 -13.87 12.82
C PRO A 185 -3.30 -12.71 13.63
N PHE A 186 -4.25 -12.00 13.03
CA PHE A 186 -5.19 -11.10 13.69
C PHE A 186 -6.49 -11.06 12.87
N ALA A 187 -7.48 -10.28 13.29
CA ALA A 187 -8.80 -10.23 12.65
C ALA A 187 -8.74 -9.67 11.22
N HIS A 188 -9.24 -10.44 10.25
CA HIS A 188 -9.40 -9.98 8.88
C HIS A 188 -10.53 -10.70 8.15
N ALA A 189 -11.08 -10.05 7.14
CA ALA A 189 -12.06 -10.61 6.23
C ALA A 189 -11.67 -10.28 4.80
N ALA A 190 -12.01 -11.19 3.89
CA ALA A 190 -11.77 -11.01 2.48
C ALA A 190 -12.98 -11.47 1.67
N PHE A 191 -13.09 -10.93 0.47
CA PHE A 191 -13.84 -11.57 -0.59
C PHE A 191 -12.95 -11.80 -1.81
N ALA A 192 -13.28 -12.81 -2.60
CA ALA A 192 -12.64 -13.09 -3.87
C ALA A 192 -13.69 -13.37 -4.95
N ASN A 193 -13.33 -13.04 -6.19
CA ASN A 193 -14.10 -13.36 -7.40
C ASN A 193 -13.13 -13.55 -8.57
N ASP A 194 -13.65 -13.71 -9.80
CA ASP A 194 -12.83 -13.91 -11.00
C ASP A 194 -11.80 -12.78 -11.26
N SER A 195 -11.94 -11.63 -10.59
CA SER A 195 -11.04 -10.49 -10.68
C SER A 195 -9.89 -10.48 -9.65
N GLY A 196 -9.90 -11.38 -8.68
CA GLY A 196 -8.90 -11.46 -7.62
C GLY A 196 -9.51 -11.43 -6.22
N TYR A 197 -8.75 -10.96 -5.23
CA TYR A 197 -9.24 -10.75 -3.87
C TYR A 197 -9.19 -9.28 -3.45
N PHE A 198 -10.05 -8.94 -2.50
CA PHE A 198 -9.95 -7.72 -1.70
C PHE A 198 -10.18 -8.08 -0.23
N ALA A 199 -9.37 -7.49 0.66
CA ALA A 199 -9.36 -7.82 2.08
C ALA A 199 -9.23 -6.60 2.98
N ILE A 200 -9.76 -6.72 4.20
CA ILE A 200 -9.66 -5.74 5.29
C ILE A 200 -9.08 -6.40 6.55
N TYR A 201 -8.18 -5.70 7.22
CA TYR A 201 -7.30 -6.22 8.28
C TYR A 201 -7.27 -5.27 9.47
N THR A 202 -7.32 -5.80 10.70
CA THR A 202 -7.16 -4.99 11.93
C THR A 202 -6.55 -5.80 13.08
N GLU A 203 -5.69 -5.14 13.86
CA GLU A 203 -5.17 -5.69 15.12
C GLU A 203 -6.02 -5.30 16.34
N GLU A 204 -6.97 -4.37 16.19
CA GLU A 204 -7.64 -3.68 17.31
C GLU A 204 -9.13 -4.04 17.45
N GLY A 205 -9.68 -4.77 16.49
CA GLY A 205 -11.11 -5.09 16.40
C GLY A 205 -11.41 -6.55 16.02
N THR A 206 -12.60 -6.78 15.50
CA THR A 206 -13.01 -8.08 14.95
C THR A 206 -13.41 -7.97 13.50
N ALA A 207 -13.36 -9.08 12.77
CA ALA A 207 -13.77 -9.15 11.37
C ALA A 207 -15.06 -9.96 11.23
N ARG A 208 -15.96 -9.48 10.37
CA ARG A 208 -17.26 -10.08 10.10
C ARG A 208 -17.45 -10.26 8.59
N THR A 209 -18.11 -11.35 8.23
CA THR A 209 -18.70 -11.56 6.91
C THR A 209 -20.19 -11.82 7.10
N HIS A 210 -21.00 -11.38 6.15
CA HIS A 210 -22.44 -11.58 6.20
C HIS A 210 -22.96 -12.01 4.83
N ALA A 211 -23.81 -13.03 4.83
CA ALA A 211 -24.71 -13.30 3.72
C ALA A 211 -25.80 -12.21 3.69
N TRP A 212 -25.45 -11.05 3.14
CA TRP A 212 -26.30 -9.86 3.06
C TRP A 212 -26.59 -9.56 1.60
N GLN A 213 -27.88 -9.49 1.23
CA GLN A 213 -28.33 -9.42 -0.17
C GLN A 213 -27.69 -10.52 -1.05
N ASP A 214 -27.73 -10.37 -2.37
CA ASP A 214 -27.23 -11.39 -3.30
C ASP A 214 -25.70 -11.41 -3.41
N ASP A 215 -25.03 -10.28 -3.11
CA ASP A 215 -23.59 -10.10 -3.35
C ASP A 215 -22.72 -10.24 -2.09
N GLY A 216 -23.33 -10.30 -0.89
CA GLY A 216 -22.64 -10.40 0.40
C GLY A 216 -22.09 -9.07 0.93
N ARG A 217 -21.48 -9.11 2.12
CA ARG A 217 -20.70 -8.00 2.67
C ARG A 217 -19.67 -8.49 3.68
N MET A 218 -18.67 -7.66 3.93
CA MET A 218 -17.73 -7.84 5.05
C MET A 218 -17.44 -6.51 5.73
N ASP A 219 -17.04 -6.56 6.99
CA ASP A 219 -16.72 -5.36 7.75
C ASP A 219 -15.80 -5.64 8.94
N LEU A 220 -15.19 -4.57 9.45
CA LEU A 220 -14.49 -4.57 10.73
C LEU A 220 -15.37 -3.92 11.80
N GLU A 221 -15.27 -4.44 13.03
CA GLU A 221 -15.96 -3.91 14.20
C GLU A 221 -14.95 -3.46 15.26
N HIS A 222 -15.01 -2.18 15.63
CA HIS A 222 -14.14 -1.54 16.63
C HIS A 222 -14.93 -0.98 17.82
N ASN A 223 -16.14 -1.49 18.07
CA ASN A 223 -17.04 -1.05 19.14
C ASN A 223 -16.38 -1.02 20.54
N ASN A 224 -15.44 -1.94 20.78
CA ASN A 224 -14.67 -2.03 22.03
C ASN A 224 -13.70 -0.87 22.26
N LEU A 225 -13.38 -0.09 21.22
CA LEU A 225 -12.52 1.09 21.27
C LEU A 225 -13.32 2.39 21.36
N GLY A 226 -14.65 2.28 21.34
CA GLY A 226 -15.56 3.41 21.48
C GLY A 226 -15.42 4.13 22.81
N VAL A 227 -15.25 5.44 22.77
CA VAL A 227 -15.24 6.32 23.95
C VAL A 227 -16.30 7.39 23.83
N ALA A 228 -16.86 7.82 24.96
CA ALA A 228 -17.76 8.96 24.98
C ALA A 228 -16.96 10.26 24.79
N LEU A 229 -17.33 11.03 23.78
CA LEU A 229 -16.75 12.31 23.43
C LEU A 229 -17.77 13.42 23.67
N ASN A 230 -17.31 14.58 24.12
CA ASN A 230 -18.10 15.81 24.06
C ASN A 230 -17.79 16.55 22.75
N ALA A 231 -18.57 17.57 22.43
CA ALA A 231 -18.25 18.44 21.28
C ALA A 231 -16.80 18.95 21.32
N ASP A 232 -16.15 18.92 20.16
CA ASP A 232 -14.75 19.26 19.89
C ASP A 232 -13.71 18.28 20.48
N ASP A 233 -14.12 17.18 21.13
CA ASP A 233 -13.22 16.11 21.55
C ASP A 233 -12.85 15.19 20.37
N PHE A 234 -11.64 14.62 20.43
CA PHE A 234 -11.12 13.65 19.46
C PHE A 234 -10.95 12.28 20.12
N SER A 235 -11.18 11.21 19.37
CA SER A 235 -10.82 9.85 19.78
C SER A 235 -9.31 9.60 19.61
N ASP A 236 -8.81 8.53 20.23
CA ASP A 236 -7.60 7.89 19.71
C ASP A 236 -7.89 7.30 18.31
N PRO A 237 -6.89 7.21 17.42
CA PRO A 237 -7.08 6.64 16.09
C PRO A 237 -7.28 5.13 16.17
N ILE A 238 -8.09 4.59 15.27
CA ILE A 238 -8.05 3.16 14.91
C ILE A 238 -7.22 2.99 13.64
N THR A 239 -6.51 1.88 13.57
CA THR A 239 -5.71 1.49 12.40
C THR A 239 -6.28 0.26 11.75
N TYR A 240 -6.42 0.31 10.43
CA TYR A 240 -6.76 -0.86 9.64
C TYR A 240 -6.07 -0.81 8.28
N TYR A 241 -5.91 -1.97 7.68
CA TYR A 241 -5.25 -2.13 6.40
C TYR A 241 -6.22 -2.72 5.40
N MET A 242 -6.00 -2.44 4.13
CA MET A 242 -6.72 -3.07 3.04
C MET A 242 -5.73 -3.60 2.02
N ALA A 243 -6.12 -4.63 1.28
CA ALA A 243 -5.30 -5.19 0.23
C ALA A 243 -6.12 -5.65 -0.96
N THR A 244 -5.49 -5.67 -2.13
CA THR A 244 -6.06 -6.23 -3.35
C THR A 244 -4.96 -6.73 -4.29
N ALA A 245 -5.21 -7.88 -4.91
CA ALA A 245 -4.39 -8.42 -5.99
C ALA A 245 -5.19 -9.45 -6.80
N VAL A 246 -4.68 -9.84 -7.96
CA VAL A 246 -5.09 -11.10 -8.59
C VAL A 246 -4.69 -12.25 -7.66
N GLY A 247 -5.61 -13.20 -7.45
CA GLY A 247 -5.41 -14.30 -6.49
C GLY A 247 -6.75 -14.76 -5.90
N ASP A 248 -6.67 -15.51 -4.81
CA ASP A 248 -7.84 -16.04 -4.09
C ASP A 248 -7.83 -15.69 -2.60
N LEU A 249 -8.72 -16.33 -1.83
CA LEU A 249 -8.84 -16.11 -0.38
C LEU A 249 -7.61 -16.59 0.41
N ASP A 250 -6.88 -17.61 -0.08
CA ASP A 250 -5.66 -18.08 0.58
C ASP A 250 -4.54 -17.03 0.44
N ASP A 251 -4.42 -16.40 -0.74
CA ASP A 251 -3.48 -15.29 -0.96
C ASP A 251 -3.78 -14.10 -0.03
N ALA A 252 -5.06 -13.80 0.18
CA ALA A 252 -5.50 -12.75 1.11
C ALA A 252 -5.14 -13.10 2.56
N HIS A 253 -5.29 -14.36 2.96
CA HIS A 253 -4.95 -14.83 4.30
C HIS A 253 -3.44 -14.79 4.57
N ASP A 254 -2.64 -15.28 3.63
CA ASP A 254 -1.17 -15.31 3.72
C ASP A 254 -0.57 -13.89 3.88
N LEU A 255 -1.22 -12.88 3.29
CA LEU A 255 -0.78 -11.48 3.42
C LEU A 255 -0.89 -10.93 4.85
N ALA A 256 -1.76 -11.49 5.68
CA ALA A 256 -2.00 -11.00 7.04
C ALA A 256 -0.72 -10.97 7.89
N GLU A 257 0.28 -11.83 7.63
CA GLU A 257 1.55 -11.82 8.36
C GLU A 257 2.44 -10.60 8.09
N ILE A 258 2.19 -9.86 6.99
CA ILE A 258 3.05 -8.77 6.53
C ILE A 258 2.32 -7.45 6.29
N VAL A 259 0.99 -7.44 6.17
CA VAL A 259 0.20 -6.25 5.81
C VAL A 259 0.37 -5.08 6.78
N THR A 260 0.69 -5.36 8.05
CA THR A 260 0.91 -4.33 9.09
C THR A 260 2.32 -3.73 9.08
N LYS A 261 3.22 -4.23 8.22
CA LYS A 261 4.61 -3.79 8.13
C LYS A 261 4.78 -2.78 7.01
N GLU A 262 5.64 -1.78 7.22
CA GLU A 262 6.01 -0.87 6.15
C GLU A 262 6.76 -1.62 5.03
N PRO A 263 6.59 -1.22 3.75
CA PRO A 263 7.21 -1.92 2.63
C PRO A 263 8.74 -2.04 2.73
N ALA A 264 9.41 -1.04 3.32
CA ALA A 264 10.85 -1.11 3.54
C ALA A 264 11.25 -2.32 4.40
N GLU A 265 10.43 -2.67 5.39
CA GLU A 265 10.64 -3.84 6.23
C GLU A 265 10.35 -5.14 5.47
N VAL A 266 9.30 -5.16 4.65
CA VAL A 266 8.92 -6.32 3.82
C VAL A 266 9.98 -6.62 2.75
N LEU A 267 10.41 -5.59 2.02
CA LEU A 267 11.40 -5.72 0.95
C LEU A 267 12.80 -6.05 1.49
N ALA A 268 13.13 -5.60 2.72
CA ALA A 268 14.40 -5.90 3.38
C ALA A 268 14.60 -7.40 3.63
N VAL A 269 13.54 -8.19 3.80
CA VAL A 269 13.62 -9.64 4.00
C VAL A 269 13.89 -10.40 2.68
N SER A 270 13.73 -9.76 1.51
CA SER A 270 13.75 -10.41 0.19
C SER A 270 15.08 -10.37 -0.59
N ALA A 271 16.12 -9.71 -0.07
CA ALA A 271 17.40 -9.53 -0.80
C ALA A 271 18.15 -10.85 -1.13
N LYS A 272 17.77 -11.98 -0.53
CA LYS A 272 18.35 -13.30 -0.84
C LYS A 272 17.65 -14.05 -1.98
N GLY A 273 16.45 -13.63 -2.40
CA GLY A 273 15.64 -14.30 -3.41
C GLY A 273 15.61 -13.65 -4.80
N LYS A 274 15.96 -12.36 -4.92
CA LYS A 274 15.84 -11.60 -6.18
C LYS A 274 17.10 -11.54 -7.06
N LEU A 275 18.12 -12.36 -6.81
CA LEU A 275 19.25 -12.55 -7.74
C LEU A 275 19.03 -13.82 -8.58
N THR A 276 18.16 -13.76 -9.59
CA THR A 276 18.03 -14.84 -10.59
C THR A 276 18.91 -14.63 -11.82
N THR A 277 19.74 -13.60 -11.86
CA THR A 277 20.76 -13.42 -12.91
C THR A 277 22.12 -13.28 -12.27
N SER A 278 23.01 -14.25 -12.54
CA SER A 278 24.39 -14.15 -12.10
C SER A 278 25.16 -13.23 -13.05
N TRP A 279 26.19 -12.55 -12.55
CA TRP A 279 27.14 -11.80 -13.39
C TRP A 279 27.78 -12.63 -14.52
N GLY A 280 27.73 -13.97 -14.41
CA GLY A 280 28.18 -14.89 -15.45
C GLY A 280 27.28 -14.90 -16.69
N ASP A 281 25.98 -14.70 -16.53
CA ASP A 281 24.99 -14.76 -17.62
C ASP A 281 25.03 -13.49 -18.50
N LEU A 282 25.44 -12.36 -17.93
CA LEU A 282 25.59 -11.08 -18.63
C LEU A 282 26.88 -10.98 -19.46
N ARG A 283 27.88 -11.82 -19.21
CA ARG A 283 29.15 -11.84 -19.98
C ARG A 283 29.14 -12.80 -21.16
N ALA A 284 28.11 -13.61 -21.32
CA ALA A 284 28.01 -14.61 -22.37
C ALA A 284 27.27 -14.12 -23.64
N ARG A 285 26.99 -12.81 -23.76
CA ARG A 285 26.51 -12.16 -24.99
C ARG A 285 27.56 -11.20 -25.53
#